data_AF-A0AAW7JNT0-F1
#
_entry.id   AF-A0AAW7JNT0-F1
#
_cell.length_a   1.000
_cell.length_b   1.000
_cell.length_c   1.000
_cell.angle_alpha   90.00
_cell.angle_beta   90.00
_cell.angle_gamma   90.00
#
_symmetry.space_group_name_H-M   'P 1'
#
loop_
_entity.id
_entity.type
_entity.pdbx_description
1 polymer ?
#
loop_
_entity_poly.entity_id
_entity_poly.type
_entity_poly.pdbx_seq_one_letter_code
_entity_poly.pdbx_strand_id
1 'polypeptide(L)' 'MNKFLYKVFDLYYDGFRNMRVGRTLWLVILIKLFIIFVILKLFFFPDFIGEHSTPGGEAEYVSGQLTGR' A
#
# COMPACT_ATOMS: atom_id res chain seq x y z
N MET A 1 34.52 6.28 7.33
CA MET A 1 33.60 5.83 6.27
C MET A 1 32.21 6.46 6.38
N ASN A 2 31.59 6.49 7.56
CA ASN A 2 30.17 6.83 7.74
C ASN A 2 29.83 8.29 7.41
N LYS A 3 30.73 9.25 7.67
CA LYS A 3 30.50 10.69 7.43
C LYS A 3 30.28 11.04 5.95
N PHE A 4 30.82 10.26 5.02
CA PHE A 4 30.62 10.50 3.59
C PHE A 4 29.19 10.12 3.17
N LEU A 5 28.69 8.97 3.63
CA LEU A 5 27.32 8.54 3.38
C LEU A 5 26.29 9.51 4.00
N TYR A 6 26.54 9.99 5.21
CA TYR A 6 25.67 11.01 5.83
C TYR A 6 25.64 12.31 5.03
N LYS A 7 26.78 12.79 4.52
CA LYS A 7 26.81 14.00 3.67
C LYS A 7 26.09 13.81 2.33
N VAL A 8 26.22 12.64 1.71
CA VAL A 8 25.52 12.33 0.46
C VAL A 8 24.01 12.25 0.69
N PHE A 9 23.59 11.62 1.79
CA PHE A 9 22.19 11.58 2.18
C PHE A 9 21.63 12.97 2.48
N ASP A 10 22.37 13.80 3.20
CA ASP A 10 21.97 15.17 3.54
C ASP A 10 21.83 16.05 2.29
N LEU A 11 22.76 15.95 1.33
CA LEU A 11 22.66 16.65 0.05
C LEU A 11 21.43 16.22 -0.77
N TYR A 12 21.13 14.92 -0.81
CA TYR A 12 19.96 14.39 -1.51
C TYR A 12 18.66 14.82 -0.82
N TYR A 13 18.63 14.74 0.50
CA TYR A 13 17.49 15.13 1.32
C TYR A 13 17.21 16.64 1.24
N ASP A 14 18.27 17.46 1.32
CA ASP A 14 18.18 18.91 1.23
C ASP A 14 17.78 19.36 -0.18
N GLY A 15 18.38 18.77 -1.22
CA GLY A 15 17.97 18.98 -2.62
C GLY A 15 16.50 18.60 -2.87
N PHE A 16 16.06 17.46 -2.33
CA PHE A 16 14.68 16.99 -2.45
C PHE A 16 13.69 17.89 -1.70
N ARG A 17 14.05 18.37 -0.50
CA ARG A 17 13.22 19.26 0.32
C ARG A 17 13.12 20.68 -0.27
N ASN A 18 14.21 21.20 -0.84
CA ASN A 18 14.25 22.56 -1.38
C ASN A 18 13.56 22.65 -2.76
N MET A 19 13.31 21.52 -3.43
CA MET A 19 12.55 21.47 -4.68
C MET A 19 11.04 21.61 -4.44
N ARG A 20 10.46 22.70 -4.94
CA ARG A 20 9.00 22.90 -5.00
C ARG A 20 8.33 21.89 -5.94
N VAL A 21 8.96 21.61 -7.08
CA VAL A 21 8.45 20.70 -8.11
C VAL A 21 8.58 19.23 -7.68
N GLY A 22 9.70 18.86 -7.05
CA GLY A 22 9.97 17.50 -6.57
C GLY A 22 8.96 17.03 -5.52
N ARG A 23 8.61 17.88 -4.54
CA ARG A 23 7.58 17.57 -3.54
C ARG A 23 6.21 17.32 -4.18
N THR A 24 5.82 18.15 -5.15
CA THR A 24 4.56 17.96 -5.88
C THR A 24 4.55 16.65 -6.66
N LEU A 25 5.63 16.35 -7.39
CA LEU A 25 5.76 15.08 -8.13
C LEU A 25 5.69 13.86 -7.22
N TRP A 26 6.37 13.89 -6.07
CA TRP A 26 6.34 12.79 -5.12
C TRP A 26 4.95 12.57 -4.53
N LEU A 27 4.24 13.67 -4.23
CA LEU A 27 2.86 13.65 -3.78
C LEU A 27 1.95 13.04 -4.87
N VAL A 28 2.13 13.43 -6.14
CA VAL A 28 1.40 12.85 -7.28
C VAL A 28 1.67 11.34 -7.41
N ILE A 29 2.92 10.90 -7.25
CA ILE A 29 3.27 9.47 -7.27
C ILE A 29 2.59 8.73 -6.12
N LEU A 30 2.62 9.28 -4.91
CA LEU A 30 1.99 8.68 -3.73
C LEU A 30 0.47 8.54 -3.92
N ILE A 31 -0.20 9.60 -4.41
CA ILE A 31 -1.62 9.56 -4.75
C ILE A 31 -1.89 8.49 -5.81
N LYS A 32 -1.09 8.45 -6.88
CA LYS A 32 -1.29 7.49 -7.97
C LYS A 32 -1.14 6.05 -7.48
N LEU A 33 -0.14 5.78 -6.64
CA LEU A 33 0.05 4.47 -6.00
C LEU A 33 -1.12 4.11 -5.09
N PHE A 34 -1.62 5.06 -4.30
CA PHE A 34 -2.80 4.85 -3.46
C PHE A 34 -4.04 4.50 -4.28
N ILE A 35 -4.32 5.26 -5.35
CA ILE A 35 -5.46 5.01 -6.24
C ILE A 35 -5.35 3.63 -6.89
N ILE A 36 -4.18 3.27 -7.43
CA ILE A 36 -3.97 1.95 -8.03
C ILE A 36 -4.19 0.84 -6.99
N PHE A 37 -3.66 1.01 -5.78
CA PHE A 37 -3.84 0.04 -4.70
C PHE A 37 -5.31 -0.11 -4.30
N VAL A 38 -6.06 0.99 -4.18
CA VAL A 38 -7.48 0.96 -3.83
C VAL A 38 -8.31 0.31 -4.93
N ILE A 39 -8.08 0.66 -6.21
CA ILE A 39 -8.80 0.05 -7.34
C ILE A 39 -8.51 -1.45 -7.41
N LEU A 40 -7.25 -1.85 -7.32
CA LEU A 40 -6.87 -3.26 -7.30
C LEU A 40 -7.50 -3.96 -6.10
N LYS A 41 -7.46 -3.36 -4.90
CA LYS A 41 -8.07 -3.94 -3.70
C LYS A 41 -9.58 -4.13 -3.88
N LEU A 42 -10.30 -3.11 -4.36
CA LEU A 42 -11.75 -3.17 -4.50
C LEU A 42 -12.21 -4.11 -5.62
N PHE A 43 -11.42 -4.22 -6.70
CA PHE A 43 -11.75 -5.08 -7.85
C PHE A 43 -11.28 -6.53 -7.69
N PHE A 44 -10.08 -6.75 -7.14
CA PHE A 44 -9.53 -8.10 -6.92
C PHE A 44 -9.93 -8.71 -5.57
N PHE A 45 -10.34 -7.89 -4.59
CA PHE A 45 -10.82 -8.34 -3.29
C PHE A 45 -12.18 -7.69 -2.98
N PRO A 46 -13.25 -7.99 -3.74
CA PRO A 46 -14.61 -7.74 -3.26
C PRO A 46 -14.79 -8.43 -1.90
N ASP A 47 -15.70 -7.94 -1.05
CA ASP A 47 -16.06 -8.52 0.26
C ASP A 47 -16.72 -9.90 0.11
N PHE A 48 -15.99 -10.86 -0.46
CA PHE A 48 -16.41 -12.21 -0.74
C PHE A 48 -16.77 -12.97 0.54
N ILE A 49 -16.16 -12.57 1.66
CA ILE A 49 -16.36 -13.20 2.96
C ILE A 49 -17.66 -12.69 3.60
N GLY A 50 -17.95 -11.39 3.52
CA GLY A 50 -19.13 -10.79 4.15
C GLY A 50 -20.45 -11.15 3.45
N GLU A 51 -20.42 -11.43 2.15
CA GLU A 51 -21.62 -11.77 1.37
C GLU A 51 -22.03 -13.25 1.51
N HIS A 52 -21.10 -14.13 1.90
CA HIS A 52 -21.31 -15.58 1.99
C HIS A 52 -21.22 -16.16 3.42
N SER A 53 -21.02 -15.34 4.45
CA SER A 53 -20.95 -15.80 5.84
C SER A 53 -22.01 -15.17 6.73
N THR A 54 -22.56 -15.97 7.65
CA THR A 54 -23.34 -15.48 8.78
C THR A 54 -22.43 -14.73 9.77
N PRO A 55 -22.91 -13.67 10.46
CA PRO A 55 -22.08 -12.92 11.40
C PRO A 55 -21.44 -13.84 12.44
N GLY A 56 -20.10 -13.94 12.44
CA GLY A 56 -19.32 -14.81 13.34
C GLY A 56 -18.94 -16.19 12.78
N GLY A 57 -19.33 -16.55 11.56
CA GLY A 57 -19.03 -17.85 10.91
C GLY A 57 -17.94 -17.80 9.82
N GLU A 58 -17.28 -16.66 9.65
CA GLU A 58 -16.29 -16.39 8.58
C GLU A 58 -15.13 -17.40 8.59
N ALA A 59 -14.63 -17.73 9.80
CA ALA A 59 -13.54 -18.69 9.97
C ALA A 59 -13.94 -20.12 9.58
N GLU A 60 -15.18 -20.52 9.88
CA GLU A 60 -15.69 -21.86 9.57
C GLU A 60 -15.93 -22.03 8.07
N TYR A 61 -16.46 -20.99 7.40
CA TYR A 61 -16.63 -20.94 5.95
C TYR A 61 -15.29 -21.04 5.19
N VAL A 62 -14.28 -20.27 5.59
CA VAL A 62 -12.94 -20.32 4.97
C VAL A 62 -12.27 -21.68 5.21
N SER A 63 -12.42 -22.26 6.41
CA SER A 63 -11.85 -23.57 6.73
C SER A 63 -12.47 -24.70 5.90
N GLY A 64 -13.79 -24.66 5.64
CA GLY A 64 -14.49 -25.63 4.81
C GLY A 64 -14.05 -25.60 3.34
N GLN A 65 -13.86 -24.39 2.79
CA GLN A 65 -13.39 -24.21 1.40
C GLN A 65 -11.94 -24.67 1.19
N LEU A 66 -11.06 -24.45 2.17
CA LEU A 66 -9.65 -24.89 2.10
C LEU A 66 -9.48 -26.40 2.35
N THR A 67 -10.41 -27.01 3.08
CA THR A 67 -10.36 -28.45 3.42
C THR A 67 -10.97 -29.34 2.33
N GLY A 68 -11.67 -28.77 1.33
CA GLY A 68 -12.12 -29.51 0.15
C GLY A 68 -13.04 -30.68 0.47
N ARG A 69 -14.18 -30.41 1.13
CA ARG A 69 -15.31 -31.35 1.23
C ARG A 69 -16.49 -30.85 0.43
#